data_AF-A0A2M9T6X7-F1
#
_entry.id   AF-A0A2M9T6X7-F1
#
_cell.length_a   1.000
_cell.length_b   1.000
_cell.length_c   1.000
_cell.angle_alpha   90.00
_cell.angle_beta   90.00
_cell.angle_gamma   90.00
#
_symmetry.space_group_name_H-M   'P 1'
#
loop_
_entity.id
_entity.type
_entity.pdbx_description
1 polymer ?
#
loop_
_entity_poly.entity_id
_entity_poly.type
_entity_poly.pdbx_seq_one_letter_code
_entity_poly.pdbx_strand_id
1 'polypeptide(L)'
;MGQLYEQIAAAPGGRVSYADYMNMALYDAQAGYYMRERTKIGRKGDFITNSSFAAVFGKALASFFIRIVERGGLPPAICEWGGGDGRLALAILEEWEKKSPDTYRELSYTIIDQSLFHRQRQRETLRAAADKVEQYDNVSRWLAERGPFSGIVFSNEFFDALPVHVIAKEQGILYECFVAARDGRLVEEKEPLCNLDIARYLAERGLSLAEGQRLEVPLAARSFWLDIGPQFRQAVMVTIDYGYTDEQLRAPARRHGSLRGYFRHRLVPDPLHRPGEMDLTAHVQWDAIRLYAQQTGWEEVAFLRQDRFLLAAGLLDEWAVSKSAELFAPPSREDRMLRALVADDGISRFFDVLIGQKGVKLPIPDIWAAPEFLP
;
A
#
# COMPACT_ATOMS: atom_id res chain seq x y z
N MET A 1 9.53 -27.87 12.10
CA MET A 1 9.22 -27.83 10.66
C MET A 1 7.83 -27.26 10.55
N GLY A 2 7.68 -26.11 9.89
CA GLY A 2 6.40 -25.38 9.90
C GLY A 2 5.44 -25.88 8.84
N GLN A 3 4.14 -25.67 9.06
CA GLN A 3 3.07 -25.99 8.11
C GLN A 3 3.35 -25.52 6.67
N LEU A 4 3.94 -24.34 6.49
CA LEU A 4 4.33 -23.81 5.18
C LEU A 4 5.34 -24.71 4.46
N TYR A 5 6.29 -25.30 5.18
CA TYR A 5 7.26 -26.23 4.58
C TYR A 5 6.55 -27.47 4.05
N GLU A 6 5.62 -28.04 4.82
CA GLU A 6 4.87 -29.23 4.43
C GLU A 6 3.98 -28.97 3.22
N GLN A 7 3.30 -27.81 3.19
CA GLN A 7 2.51 -27.38 2.04
C GLN A 7 3.38 -27.24 0.77
N ILE A 8 4.56 -26.61 0.86
CA ILE A 8 5.48 -26.45 -0.27
C ILE A 8 6.07 -27.80 -0.70
N ALA A 9 6.41 -28.67 0.25
CA ALA A 9 6.92 -30.02 -0.04
C ALA A 9 5.88 -30.89 -0.77
N ALA A 10 4.59 -30.68 -0.49
CA ALA A 10 3.50 -31.38 -1.15
C ALA A 10 3.12 -30.79 -2.54
N ALA A 11 3.57 -29.57 -2.87
CA ALA A 11 3.34 -28.97 -4.17
C ALA A 11 4.06 -29.75 -5.30
N PRO A 12 3.62 -29.66 -6.56
CA PRO A 12 4.31 -30.28 -7.69
C PRO A 12 5.80 -29.88 -7.75
N GLY A 13 6.69 -30.88 -7.78
CA GLY A 13 8.14 -30.65 -7.73
C GLY A 13 8.67 -30.15 -6.37
N GLY A 14 7.85 -30.19 -5.33
CA GLY A 14 8.19 -29.74 -3.97
C GLY A 14 8.59 -28.27 -3.91
N ARG A 15 7.99 -27.42 -4.76
CA ARG A 15 8.31 -26.00 -4.87
C ARG A 15 7.09 -25.20 -5.36
N VAL A 16 7.13 -23.90 -5.13
CA VAL A 16 6.10 -22.94 -5.54
C VAL A 16 6.75 -21.66 -6.07
N SER A 17 6.01 -20.83 -6.81
CA SER A 17 6.52 -19.50 -7.21
C SER A 17 6.76 -18.61 -5.97
N TYR A 18 7.56 -17.56 -6.10
CA TYR A 18 7.66 -16.57 -5.02
C TYR A 18 6.31 -15.90 -4.71
N ALA A 19 5.44 -15.75 -5.71
CA ALA A 19 4.10 -15.20 -5.51
C ALA A 19 3.25 -16.12 -4.64
N ASP A 20 3.23 -17.41 -4.94
CA ASP A 20 2.52 -18.41 -4.12
C ASP A 20 3.11 -18.47 -2.71
N TYR A 21 4.45 -18.46 -2.58
CA TYR A 21 5.12 -18.43 -1.29
C TYR A 21 4.71 -17.20 -0.47
N MET A 22 4.74 -16.00 -1.06
CA MET A 22 4.30 -14.77 -0.38
C MET A 22 2.84 -14.90 0.04
N ASN A 23 1.98 -15.38 -0.85
CA ASN A 23 0.56 -15.55 -0.54
C ASN A 23 0.34 -16.51 0.65
N MET A 24 1.05 -17.64 0.67
CA MET A 24 0.99 -18.59 1.79
C MET A 24 1.58 -17.98 3.08
N ALA A 25 2.77 -17.38 2.99
CA ALA A 25 3.47 -16.80 4.14
C ALA A 25 2.72 -15.61 4.74
N LEU A 26 1.97 -14.84 3.95
CA LEU A 26 1.24 -13.66 4.42
C LEU A 26 -0.21 -13.96 4.77
N TYR A 27 -0.91 -14.75 3.94
CA TYR A 27 -2.38 -14.82 3.95
C TYR A 27 -2.96 -16.23 4.17
N ASP A 28 -2.14 -17.28 4.32
CA ASP A 28 -2.65 -18.61 4.70
C ASP A 28 -3.45 -18.51 6.02
N ALA A 29 -4.63 -19.13 6.06
CA ALA A 29 -5.57 -19.00 7.17
C ALA A 29 -5.00 -19.47 8.52
N GLN A 30 -4.04 -20.39 8.52
CA GLN A 30 -3.44 -20.96 9.73
C GLN A 30 -2.01 -20.47 9.94
N ALA A 31 -1.23 -20.36 8.86
CA ALA A 31 0.19 -20.07 8.89
C ALA A 31 0.57 -18.65 8.48
N GLY A 32 -0.35 -17.91 7.85
CA GLY A 32 -0.12 -16.59 7.28
C GLY A 32 0.17 -15.53 8.35
N TYR A 33 1.17 -14.70 8.06
CA TYR A 33 1.59 -13.62 8.93
C TYR A 33 0.43 -12.69 9.29
N TYR A 34 -0.41 -12.27 8.35
CA TYR A 34 -1.57 -11.39 8.59
C TYR A 34 -2.76 -12.09 9.25
N MET A 35 -2.86 -13.42 9.19
CA MET A 35 -3.99 -14.19 9.73
C MET A 35 -3.83 -14.59 11.20
N ARG A 36 -2.59 -14.70 11.70
CA ARG A 36 -2.32 -15.12 13.08
C ARG A 36 -2.71 -14.07 14.12
N GLU A 37 -3.30 -14.52 15.24
CA GLU A 37 -3.51 -13.70 16.44
C GLU A 37 -2.19 -13.49 17.20
N ARG A 38 -1.41 -12.51 16.78
CA ARG A 38 -0.25 -12.01 17.54
C ARG A 38 -0.30 -10.49 17.61
N THR A 39 0.23 -9.91 18.68
CA THR A 39 0.42 -8.46 18.77
C THR A 39 1.50 -8.03 17.77
N LYS A 40 1.10 -7.76 16.53
CA LYS A 40 1.98 -7.33 15.42
C LYS A 40 2.31 -5.84 15.45
N ILE A 41 1.79 -5.07 16.42
CA ILE A 41 1.88 -3.60 16.45
C ILE A 41 2.27 -3.10 17.85
N GLY A 42 3.18 -2.11 17.92
CA GLY A 42 3.64 -1.45 19.15
C GLY A 42 5.14 -1.62 19.42
N ARG A 43 5.62 -1.19 20.60
CA ARG A 43 7.05 -1.31 21.02
C ARG A 43 7.62 -2.74 20.96
N LYS A 44 6.74 -3.75 20.84
CA LYS A 44 7.05 -5.18 20.69
C LYS A 44 6.48 -5.83 19.41
N GLY A 45 5.80 -5.06 18.55
CA GLY A 45 5.27 -5.51 17.26
C GLY A 45 6.27 -5.34 16.10
N ASP A 46 5.77 -5.38 14.87
CA ASP A 46 6.54 -5.29 13.62
C ASP A 46 6.15 -4.05 12.77
N PHE A 47 4.97 -3.45 12.99
CA PHE A 47 4.56 -2.19 12.36
C PHE A 47 4.74 -0.97 13.29
N ILE A 48 5.40 0.08 12.79
CA ILE A 48 5.57 1.37 13.47
C ILE A 48 4.45 2.34 13.04
N THR A 49 3.18 1.99 13.23
CA THR A 49 2.10 3.00 13.22
C THR A 49 1.97 3.58 14.62
N ASN A 50 2.92 4.47 14.95
CA ASN A 50 2.81 5.32 16.13
C ASN A 50 1.47 6.07 16.05
N SER A 51 0.67 6.08 17.12
CA SER A 51 -0.61 6.80 17.18
C SER A 51 -0.49 8.27 16.74
N SER A 52 0.65 8.91 17.01
CA SER A 52 0.93 10.29 16.57
C SER A 52 1.18 10.42 15.06
N PHE A 53 1.68 9.38 14.38
CA PHE A 53 1.79 9.36 12.92
C PHE A 53 0.39 9.35 12.30
N ALA A 54 -0.45 8.39 12.70
CA ALA A 54 -1.81 8.25 12.18
C ALA A 54 -2.63 9.54 12.39
N ALA A 55 -2.49 10.19 13.55
CA ALA A 55 -3.19 11.44 13.83
C ALA A 55 -2.78 12.59 12.89
N VAL A 56 -1.48 12.84 12.72
CA VAL A 56 -0.99 13.95 11.87
C VAL A 56 -1.26 13.66 10.39
N PHE A 57 -0.99 12.42 9.97
CA PHE A 57 -1.18 11.98 8.58
C PHE A 57 -2.67 11.96 8.20
N GLY A 58 -3.54 11.45 9.08
CA GLY A 58 -4.98 11.40 8.88
C GLY A 58 -5.62 12.78 8.72
N LYS A 59 -5.15 13.79 9.47
CA LYS A 59 -5.64 15.19 9.32
C LYS A 59 -5.32 15.79 7.95
N ALA A 60 -4.11 15.57 7.45
CA ALA A 60 -3.70 16.04 6.13
C ALA A 60 -4.50 15.34 5.02
N LEU A 61 -4.67 14.01 5.13
CA LEU A 61 -5.48 13.24 4.18
C LEU A 61 -6.95 13.65 4.21
N ALA A 62 -7.56 13.79 5.39
CA ALA A 62 -8.95 14.24 5.53
C ALA A 62 -9.15 15.60 4.86
N SER A 63 -8.26 16.56 5.12
CA SER A 63 -8.34 17.89 4.52
C SER A 63 -8.23 17.85 2.99
N PHE A 64 -7.37 16.98 2.45
CA PHE A 64 -7.26 16.77 1.02
C PHE A 64 -8.51 16.10 0.42
N PHE A 65 -9.04 15.07 1.08
CA PHE A 65 -10.22 14.35 0.64
C PHE A 65 -11.50 15.20 0.69
N ILE A 66 -11.65 16.04 1.72
CA ILE A 66 -12.74 17.03 1.80
C ILE A 66 -12.71 17.95 0.58
N ARG A 67 -11.53 18.48 0.20
CA ARG A 67 -11.40 19.30 -1.01
C ARG A 67 -11.74 18.53 -2.29
N ILE A 68 -11.35 17.27 -2.39
CA ILE A 68 -11.73 16.41 -3.53
C ILE A 68 -13.25 16.27 -3.62
N VAL A 69 -13.94 16.05 -2.49
CA VAL A 69 -15.41 15.93 -2.45
C VAL A 69 -16.07 17.28 -2.79
N GLU A 70 -15.74 18.33 -2.05
CA GLU A 70 -16.42 19.63 -2.14
C GLU A 70 -16.13 20.36 -3.45
N ARG A 71 -14.90 20.29 -3.95
CA ARG A 71 -14.48 21.02 -5.17
C ARG A 71 -14.47 20.15 -6.40
N GLY A 72 -14.20 18.85 -6.26
CA GLY A 72 -14.20 17.88 -7.35
C GLY A 72 -15.59 17.32 -7.69
N GLY A 73 -16.59 17.56 -6.85
CA GLY A 73 -17.96 17.08 -7.07
C GLY A 73 -18.09 15.56 -6.94
N LEU A 74 -17.26 14.93 -6.11
CA LEU A 74 -17.37 13.51 -5.82
C LEU A 74 -18.34 13.25 -4.65
N PRO A 75 -19.02 12.10 -4.62
CA PRO A 75 -19.73 11.66 -3.42
C PRO A 75 -18.78 11.58 -2.21
N PRO A 76 -19.24 11.91 -0.99
CA PRO A 76 -18.50 11.67 0.25
C PRO A 76 -18.50 10.16 0.55
N ALA A 77 -17.71 9.39 -0.19
CA ALA A 77 -17.56 7.96 -0.01
C ALA A 77 -16.08 7.61 -0.09
N ILE A 78 -15.57 6.84 0.87
CA ILE A 78 -14.18 6.38 0.91
C ILE A 78 -14.16 4.86 0.87
N CYS A 79 -13.29 4.29 0.03
CA CYS A 79 -12.91 2.90 0.03
C CYS A 79 -11.41 2.80 0.37
N GLU A 80 -11.08 2.35 1.57
CA GLU A 80 -9.71 2.13 2.03
C GLU A 80 -9.29 0.67 1.79
N TRP A 81 -8.19 0.45 1.08
CA TRP A 81 -7.57 -0.87 0.95
C TRP A 81 -6.45 -1.02 1.98
N GLY A 82 -6.57 -2.04 2.84
CA GLY A 82 -5.61 -2.30 3.91
C GLY A 82 -5.71 -1.34 5.09
N GLY A 83 -6.85 -1.31 5.80
CA GLY A 83 -7.08 -0.36 6.90
C GLY A 83 -6.31 -0.61 8.20
N GLY A 84 -5.44 -1.63 8.26
CA GLY A 84 -4.57 -1.91 9.40
C GLY A 84 -5.34 -2.02 10.72
N ASP A 85 -4.97 -1.26 11.74
CA ASP A 85 -5.68 -1.26 13.03
C ASP A 85 -6.82 -0.22 13.14
N GLY A 86 -7.14 0.47 12.03
CA GLY A 86 -8.22 1.46 11.94
C GLY A 86 -7.88 2.84 12.51
N ARG A 87 -6.65 3.07 13.01
CA ARG A 87 -6.28 4.39 13.57
C ARG A 87 -6.23 5.49 12.52
N LEU A 88 -5.81 5.17 11.30
CA LEU A 88 -5.76 6.15 10.21
C LEU A 88 -7.19 6.53 9.78
N ALA A 89 -8.05 5.53 9.57
CA ALA A 89 -9.48 5.75 9.32
C ALA A 89 -10.13 6.60 10.42
N LEU A 90 -9.84 6.32 11.71
CA LEU A 90 -10.37 7.11 12.83
C LEU A 90 -9.93 8.56 12.75
N ALA A 91 -8.63 8.81 12.54
CA ALA A 91 -8.11 10.17 12.43
C ALA A 91 -8.70 10.93 11.23
N ILE A 92 -8.96 10.23 10.12
CA ILE A 92 -9.63 10.82 8.94
C ILE A 92 -11.08 11.19 9.29
N LEU A 93 -11.83 10.28 9.89
CA LEU A 93 -13.24 10.49 10.25
C LEU A 93 -13.41 11.63 11.26
N GLU A 94 -12.58 11.68 12.31
CA GLU A 94 -12.62 12.73 13.33
C GLU A 94 -12.32 14.12 12.75
N GLU A 95 -11.29 14.24 11.91
CA GLU A 95 -10.98 15.55 11.30
C GLU A 95 -12.03 15.94 10.24
N TRP A 96 -12.62 14.97 9.54
CA TRP A 96 -13.70 15.24 8.59
C TRP A 96 -14.95 15.77 9.29
N GLU A 97 -15.39 15.13 10.38
CA GLU A 97 -16.54 15.58 11.18
C GLU A 97 -16.36 17.02 11.65
N LYS A 98 -15.15 17.35 12.10
CA LYS A 98 -14.79 18.68 12.58
C LYS A 98 -14.77 19.75 11.48
N LYS A 99 -14.22 19.44 10.30
CA LYS A 99 -13.97 20.43 9.24
C LYS A 99 -15.12 20.60 8.26
N SER A 100 -15.80 19.52 7.92
CA SER A 100 -16.91 19.54 6.98
C SER A 100 -18.06 18.68 7.52
N PRO A 101 -18.74 19.16 8.58
CA PRO A 101 -19.81 18.40 9.23
C PRO A 101 -20.98 18.11 8.27
N ASP A 102 -21.22 18.96 7.27
CA ASP A 102 -22.27 18.75 6.29
C ASP A 102 -21.98 17.56 5.38
N THR A 103 -20.77 17.47 4.80
CA THR A 103 -20.38 16.30 3.99
C THR A 103 -20.14 15.06 4.84
N TYR A 104 -19.71 15.22 6.10
CA TYR A 104 -19.57 14.11 7.05
C TYR A 104 -20.89 13.40 7.33
N ARG A 105 -22.02 14.12 7.39
CA ARG A 105 -23.34 13.49 7.61
C ARG A 105 -23.66 12.44 6.54
N GLU A 106 -23.25 12.67 5.31
CA GLU A 106 -23.44 11.78 4.16
C GLU A 106 -22.26 10.82 3.93
N LEU A 107 -21.16 11.00 4.68
CA LEU A 107 -19.95 10.20 4.52
C LEU A 107 -20.19 8.72 4.76
N SER A 108 -19.75 7.89 3.81
CA SER A 108 -19.61 6.44 3.97
C SER A 108 -18.14 6.03 3.87
N TYR A 109 -17.69 5.14 4.74
CA TYR A 109 -16.31 4.66 4.80
C TYR A 109 -16.29 3.14 4.73
N THR A 110 -15.74 2.58 3.66
CA THR A 110 -15.57 1.13 3.50
C THR A 110 -14.10 0.77 3.69
N ILE A 111 -13.80 -0.18 4.58
CA ILE A 111 -12.46 -0.74 4.74
C ILE A 111 -12.44 -2.15 4.14
N ILE A 112 -11.52 -2.39 3.20
CA ILE A 112 -11.26 -3.72 2.64
C ILE A 112 -9.96 -4.27 3.24
N ASP A 113 -10.07 -5.30 4.08
CA ASP A 113 -8.93 -5.95 4.74
C ASP A 113 -9.14 -7.46 4.88
N GLN A 114 -8.24 -8.25 4.30
CA GLN A 114 -8.33 -9.72 4.33
C GLN A 114 -8.12 -10.28 5.75
N SER A 115 -7.35 -9.59 6.60
CA SER A 115 -7.04 -10.05 7.94
C SER A 115 -8.25 -9.96 8.87
N LEU A 116 -8.73 -11.12 9.32
CA LEU A 116 -9.79 -11.17 10.34
C LEU A 116 -9.37 -10.46 11.64
N PHE A 117 -8.09 -10.58 12.01
CA PHE A 117 -7.52 -9.93 13.18
C PHE A 117 -7.56 -8.39 13.05
N HIS A 118 -7.14 -7.84 11.91
CA HIS A 118 -7.24 -6.39 11.67
C HIS A 118 -8.69 -5.92 11.64
N ARG A 119 -9.59 -6.64 10.96
CA ARG A 119 -11.02 -6.29 10.97
C ARG A 119 -11.62 -6.28 12.37
N GLN A 120 -11.27 -7.24 13.23
CA GLN A 120 -11.65 -7.21 14.66
C GLN A 120 -11.12 -5.97 15.36
N ARG A 121 -9.84 -5.66 15.19
CA ARG A 121 -9.18 -4.49 15.81
C ARG A 121 -9.80 -3.17 15.35
N GLN A 122 -10.05 -3.03 14.06
CA GLN A 122 -10.71 -1.88 13.44
C GLN A 122 -12.09 -1.64 14.07
N ARG A 123 -12.89 -2.71 14.32
CA ARG A 123 -14.18 -2.57 15.02
C ARG A 123 -14.04 -2.05 16.45
N GLU A 124 -12.92 -2.33 17.12
CA GLU A 124 -12.63 -1.77 18.44
C GLU A 124 -12.21 -0.30 18.36
N THR A 125 -11.32 0.02 17.42
CA THR A 125 -10.81 1.38 17.21
C THR A 125 -11.92 2.33 16.75
N LEU A 126 -12.80 1.87 15.86
CA LEU A 126 -13.82 2.68 15.19
C LEU A 126 -15.20 2.60 15.85
N ARG A 127 -15.30 2.13 17.11
CA ARG A 127 -16.58 1.96 17.82
C ARG A 127 -17.44 3.23 17.82
N ALA A 128 -16.82 4.40 17.95
CA ALA A 128 -17.51 5.68 18.00
C ALA A 128 -18.08 6.12 16.64
N ALA A 129 -17.53 5.61 15.53
CA ALA A 129 -17.95 5.92 14.16
C ALA A 129 -18.50 4.67 13.44
N ALA A 130 -19.04 3.71 14.19
CA ALA A 130 -19.47 2.42 13.66
C ALA A 130 -20.64 2.54 12.66
N ASP A 131 -21.42 3.61 12.73
CA ASP A 131 -22.49 3.93 11.78
C ASP A 131 -21.96 4.42 10.42
N LYS A 132 -20.70 4.87 10.36
CA LYS A 132 -20.04 5.35 9.14
C LYS A 132 -19.24 4.28 8.41
N VAL A 133 -18.88 3.21 9.11
CA VAL A 133 -17.86 2.25 8.65
C VAL A 133 -18.45 0.90 8.29
N GLU A 134 -18.14 0.44 7.09
CA GLU A 134 -18.38 -0.93 6.63
C GLU A 134 -17.06 -1.67 6.39
N GLN A 135 -17.06 -2.99 6.62
CA GLN A 135 -15.86 -3.82 6.46
C GLN A 135 -16.10 -4.99 5.53
N TYR A 136 -15.14 -5.23 4.63
CA TYR A 136 -15.11 -6.36 3.72
C TYR A 136 -13.73 -7.01 3.72
N ASP A 137 -13.64 -8.29 3.33
CA ASP A 137 -12.37 -8.99 3.13
C ASP A 137 -11.80 -8.80 1.73
N ASN A 138 -12.65 -8.48 0.76
CA ASN A 138 -12.29 -8.58 -0.64
C ASN A 138 -13.01 -7.51 -1.48
N VAL A 139 -12.26 -6.84 -2.34
CA VAL A 139 -12.77 -5.76 -3.20
C VAL A 139 -13.81 -6.28 -4.19
N SER A 140 -13.56 -7.42 -4.83
CA SER A 140 -14.49 -8.03 -5.80
C SER A 140 -15.81 -8.42 -5.15
N ARG A 141 -15.78 -8.98 -3.93
CA ARG A 141 -16.99 -9.27 -3.15
C ARG A 141 -17.76 -7.99 -2.83
N TRP A 142 -17.08 -6.98 -2.32
CA TRP A 142 -17.70 -5.68 -2.01
C TRP A 142 -18.38 -5.08 -3.24
N LEU A 143 -17.68 -5.01 -4.38
CA LEU A 143 -18.23 -4.48 -5.63
C LEU A 143 -19.38 -5.34 -6.19
N ALA A 144 -19.35 -6.66 -5.98
CA ALA A 144 -20.48 -7.52 -6.35
C ALA A 144 -21.74 -7.25 -5.51
N GLU A 145 -21.57 -6.93 -4.22
CA GLU A 145 -22.68 -6.63 -3.31
C GLU A 145 -23.21 -5.19 -3.45
N ARG A 146 -22.31 -4.21 -3.67
CA ARG A 146 -22.64 -2.77 -3.67
C ARG A 146 -22.74 -2.17 -5.07
N GLY A 147 -22.26 -2.87 -6.08
CA GLY A 147 -22.17 -2.39 -7.46
C GLY A 147 -20.96 -1.47 -7.70
N PRO A 148 -20.92 -0.83 -8.88
CA PRO A 148 -19.85 0.10 -9.25
C PRO A 148 -19.68 1.26 -8.27
N PHE A 149 -18.43 1.64 -7.97
CA PHE A 149 -18.11 2.65 -6.96
C PHE A 149 -17.85 4.04 -7.56
N SER A 150 -18.27 5.07 -6.83
CA SER A 150 -17.91 6.48 -7.05
C SER A 150 -17.56 7.12 -5.70
N GLY A 151 -16.45 7.86 -5.66
CA GLY A 151 -15.88 8.38 -4.42
C GLY A 151 -14.35 8.31 -4.42
N ILE A 152 -13.76 8.33 -3.23
CA ILE A 152 -12.32 8.28 -3.03
C ILE A 152 -11.90 6.84 -2.75
N VAL A 153 -10.90 6.36 -3.47
CA VAL A 153 -10.21 5.10 -3.19
C VAL A 153 -8.87 5.43 -2.58
N PHE A 154 -8.55 4.84 -1.44
CA PHE A 154 -7.36 5.17 -0.67
C PHE A 154 -6.61 3.91 -0.25
N SER A 155 -5.28 3.96 -0.25
CA SER A 155 -4.46 2.90 0.33
C SER A 155 -3.13 3.44 0.83
N ASN A 156 -2.67 2.93 1.96
CA ASN A 156 -1.36 3.21 2.52
C ASN A 156 -0.64 1.90 2.82
N GLU A 157 0.47 1.63 2.14
CA GLU A 157 1.25 0.38 2.27
C GLU A 157 0.37 -0.85 2.00
N PHE A 158 -0.26 -0.87 0.82
CA PHE A 158 -1.11 -1.98 0.38
C PHE A 158 -0.47 -2.78 -0.75
N PHE A 159 0.21 -2.10 -1.68
CA PHE A 159 0.73 -2.73 -2.89
C PHE A 159 2.06 -3.45 -2.62
N ASP A 160 2.82 -3.03 -1.60
CA ASP A 160 4.08 -3.69 -1.20
C ASP A 160 3.91 -5.14 -0.73
N ALA A 161 2.75 -5.45 -0.15
CA ALA A 161 2.38 -6.75 0.39
C ALA A 161 1.67 -7.63 -0.64
N LEU A 162 1.45 -7.16 -1.87
CA LEU A 162 0.90 -7.99 -2.93
C LEU A 162 1.95 -9.01 -3.42
N PRO A 163 1.55 -10.27 -3.65
CA PRO A 163 2.45 -11.30 -4.16
C PRO A 163 3.15 -10.93 -5.47
N VAL A 164 4.47 -11.16 -5.54
CA VAL A 164 5.29 -10.93 -6.73
C VAL A 164 6.01 -12.21 -7.15
N HIS A 165 6.13 -12.41 -8.47
CA HIS A 165 7.09 -13.37 -9.00
C HIS A 165 8.50 -12.75 -8.92
N VAL A 166 9.54 -13.56 -8.93
CA VAL A 166 10.92 -13.07 -8.92
C VAL A 166 11.66 -13.66 -10.09
N ILE A 167 12.29 -12.80 -10.89
CA ILE A 167 13.17 -13.22 -11.98
C ILE A 167 14.61 -12.73 -11.73
N ALA A 168 15.56 -13.46 -12.30
CA ALA A 168 16.97 -13.12 -12.27
C ALA A 168 17.59 -13.34 -13.66
N LYS A 169 18.58 -12.53 -14.02
CA LYS A 169 19.38 -12.75 -15.24
C LYS A 169 20.76 -13.27 -14.88
N GLU A 170 21.09 -14.46 -15.36
CA GLU A 170 22.37 -15.13 -15.10
C GLU A 170 22.89 -15.80 -16.37
N GLN A 171 24.17 -15.60 -16.66
CA GLN A 171 24.85 -16.13 -17.85
C GLN A 171 24.10 -15.81 -19.16
N GLY A 172 23.49 -14.62 -19.24
CA GLY A 172 22.69 -14.19 -20.38
C GLY A 172 21.29 -14.81 -20.48
N ILE A 173 20.90 -15.70 -19.57
CA ILE A 173 19.60 -16.37 -19.54
C ILE A 173 18.73 -15.72 -18.45
N LEU A 174 17.45 -15.51 -18.75
CA LEU A 174 16.46 -15.13 -17.74
C LEU A 174 15.92 -16.37 -17.06
N TYR A 175 15.90 -16.34 -15.73
CA TYR A 175 15.35 -17.38 -14.88
C TYR A 175 14.18 -16.84 -14.06
N GLU A 176 13.13 -17.65 -13.89
CA GLU A 176 12.18 -17.47 -12.80
C GLU A 176 12.70 -18.18 -11.55
N CYS A 177 12.56 -17.51 -10.40
CA CYS A 177 12.96 -18.03 -9.10
C CYS A 177 11.75 -18.63 -8.38
N PHE A 178 11.97 -19.75 -7.71
CA PHE A 178 10.97 -20.54 -7.00
C PHE A 178 11.44 -20.81 -5.57
N VAL A 179 10.49 -21.01 -4.66
CA VAL A 179 10.76 -21.43 -3.28
C VAL A 179 10.49 -22.92 -3.17
N ALA A 180 11.53 -23.69 -2.85
CA ALA A 180 11.51 -25.14 -2.78
C ALA A 180 11.72 -25.64 -1.35
N ALA A 181 11.03 -26.72 -0.99
CA ALA A 181 11.25 -27.43 0.26
C ALA A 181 12.28 -28.55 0.03
N ARG A 182 13.49 -28.41 0.58
CA ARG A 182 14.60 -29.36 0.45
C ARG A 182 15.29 -29.57 1.79
N ASP A 183 15.58 -30.82 2.13
CA ASP A 183 16.37 -31.19 3.32
C ASP A 183 15.92 -30.51 4.63
N GLY A 184 14.61 -30.31 4.80
CA GLY A 184 14.04 -29.68 5.99
C GLY A 184 14.17 -28.16 6.08
N ARG A 185 14.49 -27.49 4.97
CA ARG A 185 14.51 -26.02 4.87
C ARG A 185 13.92 -25.51 3.54
N LEU A 186 13.51 -24.25 3.53
CA LEU A 186 13.17 -23.57 2.29
C LEU A 186 14.45 -23.07 1.61
N VAL A 187 14.55 -23.27 0.30
CA VAL A 187 15.66 -22.80 -0.53
C VAL A 187 15.12 -22.19 -1.81
N GLU A 188 15.91 -21.31 -2.43
CA GLU A 188 15.61 -20.81 -3.76
C GLU A 188 16.10 -21.80 -4.83
N GLU A 189 15.23 -22.12 -5.78
CA GLU A 189 15.57 -22.80 -7.03
C GLU A 189 15.24 -21.89 -8.21
N LYS A 190 15.87 -22.12 -9.37
CA LYS A 190 15.70 -21.31 -10.58
C LYS A 190 15.44 -22.19 -11.78
N GLU A 191 14.60 -21.72 -12.69
CA GLU A 191 14.39 -22.34 -13.99
C GLU A 191 14.39 -21.30 -15.11
N PRO A 192 14.88 -21.66 -16.31
CA PRO A 192 14.76 -20.78 -17.48
C PRO A 192 13.33 -20.27 -17.62
N LEU A 193 13.19 -18.98 -17.88
CA LEU A 193 11.90 -18.32 -17.91
C LEU A 193 11.01 -18.90 -19.03
N CYS A 194 9.96 -19.61 -18.63
CA CYS A 194 8.93 -20.14 -19.51
C CYS A 194 7.53 -19.53 -19.25
N ASN A 195 7.39 -18.72 -18.20
CA ASN A 195 6.15 -18.08 -17.83
C ASN A 195 5.81 -16.93 -18.78
N LEU A 196 4.75 -17.11 -19.58
CA LEU A 196 4.34 -16.17 -20.63
C LEU A 196 3.81 -14.84 -20.08
N ASP A 197 3.23 -14.82 -18.88
CA ASP A 197 2.73 -13.58 -18.27
C ASP A 197 3.89 -12.69 -17.81
N ILE A 198 4.96 -13.30 -17.29
CA ILE A 198 6.21 -12.58 -16.99
C ILE A 198 6.87 -12.08 -18.28
N ALA A 199 6.93 -12.91 -19.33
CA ALA A 199 7.48 -12.48 -20.62
C ALA A 199 6.68 -11.29 -21.21
N ARG A 200 5.35 -11.35 -21.12
CA ARG A 200 4.46 -10.25 -21.53
C ARG A 200 4.70 -8.99 -20.72
N TYR A 201 4.82 -9.10 -19.40
CA TYR A 201 5.17 -7.98 -18.53
C TYR A 201 6.44 -7.26 -18.98
N LEU A 202 7.51 -8.01 -19.28
CA LEU A 202 8.75 -7.41 -19.74
C LEU A 202 8.59 -6.74 -21.11
N ALA A 203 7.87 -7.38 -22.03
CA ALA A 203 7.65 -6.87 -23.38
C ALA A 203 6.79 -5.60 -23.41
N GLU A 204 5.65 -5.59 -22.71
CA GLU A 204 4.73 -4.43 -22.63
C GLU A 204 5.43 -3.18 -22.09
N ARG A 205 6.46 -3.37 -21.27
CA ARG A 205 7.20 -2.30 -20.58
C ARG A 205 8.56 -2.02 -21.17
N GLY A 206 8.98 -2.76 -22.22
CA GLY A 206 10.30 -2.63 -22.82
C GLY A 206 11.46 -2.87 -21.84
N LEU A 207 11.25 -3.72 -20.83
CA LEU A 207 12.23 -3.96 -19.79
C LEU A 207 13.26 -5.00 -20.22
N SER A 208 14.52 -4.72 -19.87
CA SER A 208 15.61 -5.69 -19.98
C SER A 208 16.44 -5.65 -18.71
N LEU A 209 16.81 -6.84 -18.23
CA LEU A 209 17.65 -6.97 -17.04
C LEU A 209 19.13 -6.95 -17.45
N ALA A 210 19.94 -6.30 -16.62
CA ALA A 210 21.39 -6.43 -16.64
C ALA A 210 21.81 -7.82 -16.10
N GLU A 211 22.98 -8.29 -16.50
CA GLU A 211 23.56 -9.52 -15.94
C GLU A 211 23.67 -9.43 -14.41
N GLY A 212 23.26 -10.46 -13.69
CA GLY A 212 23.21 -10.51 -12.22
C GLY A 212 22.11 -9.64 -11.59
N GLN A 213 21.22 -9.03 -12.39
CA GLN A 213 20.08 -8.28 -11.88
C GLN A 213 18.92 -9.21 -11.50
N ARG A 214 18.21 -8.84 -10.44
CA ARG A 214 16.94 -9.43 -10.04
C ARG A 214 15.81 -8.41 -10.15
N LEU A 215 14.60 -8.90 -10.40
CA LEU A 215 13.40 -8.07 -10.49
C LEU A 215 12.18 -8.81 -9.93
N GLU A 216 11.42 -8.11 -9.09
CA GLU A 216 10.07 -8.50 -8.71
C GLU A 216 9.07 -8.15 -9.82
N VAL A 217 8.23 -9.11 -10.22
CA VAL A 217 7.23 -8.98 -11.28
C VAL A 217 5.84 -9.03 -10.65
N PRO A 218 5.12 -7.88 -10.58
CA PRO A 218 3.89 -7.74 -9.80
C PRO A 218 2.64 -8.20 -10.57
N LEU A 219 2.57 -9.49 -10.93
CA LEU A 219 1.43 -10.04 -11.66
C LEU A 219 0.12 -9.98 -10.85
N ALA A 220 0.17 -10.09 -9.51
CA ALA A 220 -1.01 -9.94 -8.67
C ALA A 220 -1.60 -8.53 -8.76
N ALA A 221 -0.75 -7.49 -8.77
CA ALA A 221 -1.18 -6.11 -8.94
C ALA A 221 -1.80 -5.87 -10.32
N ARG A 222 -1.25 -6.49 -11.38
CA ARG A 222 -1.83 -6.47 -12.72
C ARG A 222 -3.25 -7.04 -12.72
N SER A 223 -3.44 -8.25 -12.20
CA SER A 223 -4.76 -8.89 -12.13
C SER A 223 -5.74 -8.07 -11.30
N PHE A 224 -5.30 -7.59 -10.13
CA PHE A 224 -6.10 -6.72 -9.26
C PHE A 224 -6.65 -5.53 -10.05
N TRP A 225 -5.80 -4.76 -10.72
CA TRP A 225 -6.21 -3.61 -11.51
C TRP A 225 -7.18 -3.95 -12.64
N LEU A 226 -6.89 -4.99 -13.41
CA LEU A 226 -7.73 -5.40 -14.54
C LEU A 226 -9.13 -5.86 -14.09
N ASP A 227 -9.22 -6.52 -12.95
CA ASP A 227 -10.47 -7.05 -12.41
C ASP A 227 -11.35 -5.93 -11.82
N ILE A 228 -10.78 -5.04 -11.00
CA ILE A 228 -11.57 -4.03 -10.26
C ILE A 228 -11.64 -2.68 -10.98
N GLY A 229 -10.63 -2.33 -11.78
CA GLY A 229 -10.52 -1.05 -12.46
C GLY A 229 -11.79 -0.66 -13.22
N PRO A 230 -12.43 -1.55 -14.00
CA PRO A 230 -13.68 -1.28 -14.70
C PRO A 230 -14.89 -0.94 -13.80
N GLN A 231 -14.87 -1.31 -12.53
CA GLN A 231 -15.98 -1.11 -11.59
C GLN A 231 -16.01 0.30 -10.98
N PHE A 232 -14.99 1.11 -11.21
CA PHE A 232 -14.96 2.51 -10.79
C PHE A 232 -15.58 3.43 -11.85
N ARG A 233 -16.44 4.37 -11.42
CA ARG A 233 -17.17 5.30 -12.30
C ARG A 233 -16.64 6.72 -12.18
N GLN A 234 -17.00 7.43 -11.12
CA GLN A 234 -16.48 8.77 -10.80
C GLN A 234 -15.63 8.66 -9.56
N ALA A 235 -14.33 8.42 -9.73
CA ALA A 235 -13.46 8.05 -8.64
C ALA A 235 -12.13 8.78 -8.68
N VAL A 236 -11.57 9.02 -7.50
CA VAL A 236 -10.21 9.51 -7.30
C VAL A 236 -9.48 8.49 -6.45
N MET A 237 -8.33 8.03 -6.91
CA MET A 237 -7.47 7.13 -6.15
C MET A 237 -6.31 7.92 -5.57
N VAL A 238 -5.98 7.66 -4.31
CA VAL A 238 -4.77 8.12 -3.64
C VAL A 238 -4.08 6.89 -3.04
N THR A 239 -2.98 6.46 -3.65
CA THR A 239 -2.18 5.34 -3.14
C THR A 239 -0.82 5.84 -2.67
N ILE A 240 -0.40 5.38 -1.50
CA ILE A 240 0.82 5.79 -0.83
C ILE A 240 1.63 4.54 -0.49
N ASP A 241 2.83 4.45 -1.03
CA ASP A 241 3.68 3.27 -0.85
C ASP A 241 5.16 3.62 -1.09
N TYR A 242 6.07 2.70 -0.84
CA TYR A 242 7.48 2.85 -1.19
C TYR A 242 7.82 2.02 -2.42
N GLY A 243 8.43 2.66 -3.41
CA GLY A 243 8.55 2.05 -4.73
C GLY A 243 9.78 2.44 -5.52
N TYR A 244 9.67 2.22 -6.84
CA TYR A 244 10.60 2.74 -7.83
C TYR A 244 9.96 2.83 -9.22
N THR A 245 10.48 3.74 -10.04
CA THR A 245 10.17 3.88 -11.48
C THR A 245 11.10 3.03 -12.34
N ASP A 246 10.80 2.90 -13.64
CA ASP A 246 11.66 2.22 -14.61
C ASP A 246 13.01 2.90 -14.80
N GLU A 247 13.05 4.22 -14.61
CA GLU A 247 14.31 4.95 -14.58
C GLU A 247 15.18 4.51 -13.41
N GLN A 248 14.61 4.44 -12.21
CA GLN A 248 15.31 4.03 -11.00
C GLN A 248 15.67 2.54 -11.01
N LEU A 249 14.89 1.69 -11.70
CA LEU A 249 15.20 0.27 -11.88
C LEU A 249 16.54 0.06 -12.62
N ARG A 250 16.97 1.01 -13.46
CA ARG A 250 18.26 0.96 -14.15
C ARG A 250 19.45 1.30 -13.26
N ALA A 251 19.24 1.85 -12.07
CA ALA A 251 20.30 2.23 -11.16
C ALA A 251 20.99 1.00 -10.52
N PRO A 252 22.32 1.03 -10.28
CA PRO A 252 23.03 -0.09 -9.64
C PRO A 252 22.45 -0.51 -8.28
N ALA A 253 21.85 0.43 -7.54
CA ALA A 253 21.21 0.17 -6.25
C ALA A 253 20.02 -0.80 -6.33
N ARG A 254 19.43 -1.02 -7.51
CA ARG A 254 18.30 -1.94 -7.73
C ARG A 254 18.71 -3.31 -8.28
N ARG A 255 20.00 -3.62 -8.30
CA ARG A 255 20.51 -4.88 -8.85
C ARG A 255 19.99 -6.12 -8.12
N HIS A 256 19.76 -6.02 -6.81
CA HIS A 256 19.41 -7.17 -5.97
C HIS A 256 17.91 -7.35 -5.74
N GLY A 257 17.06 -6.61 -6.48
CA GLY A 257 15.64 -6.56 -6.21
C GLY A 257 15.33 -5.81 -4.91
N SER A 258 14.13 -6.02 -4.40
CA SER A 258 13.57 -5.32 -3.25
C SER A 258 12.84 -6.23 -2.25
N LEU A 259 12.53 -7.47 -2.63
CA LEU A 259 11.84 -8.44 -1.78
C LEU A 259 12.64 -8.73 -0.51
N ARG A 260 11.98 -8.61 0.65
CA ARG A 260 12.60 -8.74 1.97
C ARG A 260 11.57 -9.03 3.04
N GLY A 261 12.04 -9.42 4.23
CA GLY A 261 11.23 -9.59 5.41
C GLY A 261 11.39 -8.47 6.44
N TYR A 262 10.36 -8.24 7.26
CA TYR A 262 10.46 -7.48 8.51
C TYR A 262 10.04 -8.33 9.69
N PHE A 263 10.91 -8.40 10.70
CA PHE A 263 10.65 -9.13 11.93
C PHE A 263 11.05 -8.28 13.13
N ARG A 264 10.09 -7.94 14.00
CA ARG A 264 10.29 -7.10 15.19
C ARG A 264 10.97 -5.77 14.89
N HIS A 265 10.45 -5.05 13.90
CA HIS A 265 10.98 -3.77 13.39
C HIS A 265 12.41 -3.85 12.84
N ARG A 266 12.87 -5.04 12.44
CA ARG A 266 14.18 -5.22 11.81
C ARG A 266 14.02 -5.79 10.42
N LEU A 267 14.73 -5.16 9.49
CA LEU A 267 14.84 -5.63 8.11
C LEU A 267 15.66 -6.93 8.08
N VAL A 268 15.07 -7.96 7.47
CA VAL A 268 15.66 -9.27 7.22
C VAL A 268 15.79 -9.43 5.71
N PRO A 269 17.00 -9.38 5.13
CA PRO A 269 17.18 -9.43 3.69
C PRO A 269 16.74 -10.76 3.06
N ASP A 270 16.79 -11.86 3.81
CA ASP A 270 16.41 -13.18 3.33
C ASP A 270 14.90 -13.43 3.54
N PRO A 271 14.08 -13.49 2.46
CA PRO A 271 12.64 -13.72 2.55
C PRO A 271 12.27 -15.14 3.01
N LEU A 272 13.23 -16.07 3.10
CA LEU A 272 13.01 -17.45 3.54
C LEU A 272 13.38 -17.67 5.02
N HIS A 273 13.88 -16.65 5.72
CA HIS A 273 14.42 -16.79 7.07
C HIS A 273 13.38 -17.22 8.13
N ARG A 274 12.17 -16.63 8.09
CA ARG A 274 11.10 -16.88 9.08
C ARG A 274 9.71 -16.97 8.40
N PRO A 275 9.44 -18.02 7.60
CA PRO A 275 8.21 -18.14 6.84
C PRO A 275 6.96 -18.07 7.73
N GLY A 276 6.03 -17.17 7.41
CA GLY A 276 4.78 -16.97 8.17
C GLY A 276 4.94 -16.25 9.51
N GLU A 277 6.16 -15.89 9.89
CA GLU A 277 6.45 -15.18 11.14
C GLU A 277 6.98 -13.77 10.95
N MET A 278 7.33 -13.40 9.71
CA MET A 278 7.76 -12.07 9.33
C MET A 278 6.86 -11.52 8.23
N ASP A 279 6.71 -10.20 8.21
CA ASP A 279 6.07 -9.51 7.10
C ASP A 279 6.98 -9.59 5.87
N LEU A 280 6.41 -9.76 4.68
CA LEU A 280 7.13 -9.86 3.41
C LEU A 280 6.66 -8.73 2.51
N THR A 281 7.61 -7.94 2.03
CA THR A 281 7.33 -6.74 1.25
C THR A 281 8.22 -6.68 0.02
N ALA A 282 7.68 -6.20 -1.10
CA ALA A 282 8.44 -5.78 -2.27
C ALA A 282 8.18 -4.30 -2.54
N HIS A 283 9.15 -3.57 -3.11
CA HIS A 283 8.89 -2.19 -3.53
C HIS A 283 7.84 -2.18 -4.64
N VAL A 284 6.94 -1.21 -4.59
CA VAL A 284 5.97 -0.98 -5.65
C VAL A 284 6.66 -0.56 -6.93
N GLN A 285 6.32 -1.22 -8.03
CA GLN A 285 6.77 -0.83 -9.36
C GLN A 285 5.78 0.19 -9.95
N TRP A 286 6.07 1.47 -9.77
CA TRP A 286 5.11 2.56 -10.03
C TRP A 286 4.66 2.64 -11.49
N ASP A 287 5.59 2.50 -12.43
CA ASP A 287 5.27 2.58 -13.85
C ASP A 287 4.43 1.35 -14.31
N ALA A 288 4.52 0.21 -13.61
CA ALA A 288 3.60 -0.91 -13.83
C ALA A 288 2.18 -0.58 -13.34
N ILE A 289 2.06 -0.03 -12.12
CA ILE A 289 0.76 0.38 -11.56
C ILE A 289 0.08 1.43 -12.43
N ARG A 290 0.83 2.46 -12.86
CA ARG A 290 0.36 3.52 -13.75
C ARG A 290 -0.16 2.95 -15.07
N LEU A 291 0.57 2.02 -15.67
CA LEU A 291 0.16 1.33 -16.90
C LEU A 291 -1.16 0.58 -16.71
N TYR A 292 -1.32 -0.19 -15.64
CA TYR A 292 -2.54 -0.98 -15.41
C TYR A 292 -3.75 -0.12 -15.06
N ALA A 293 -3.54 0.94 -14.28
CA ALA A 293 -4.56 1.95 -14.03
C ALA A 293 -5.02 2.58 -15.36
N GLN A 294 -4.08 2.99 -16.22
CA GLN A 294 -4.38 3.56 -17.53
C GLN A 294 -5.15 2.60 -18.44
N GLN A 295 -4.76 1.32 -18.48
CA GLN A 295 -5.45 0.28 -19.26
C GLN A 295 -6.92 0.10 -18.84
N THR A 296 -7.27 0.47 -17.62
CA THR A 296 -8.64 0.41 -17.10
C THR A 296 -9.36 1.77 -17.07
N GLY A 297 -8.79 2.78 -17.74
CA GLY A 297 -9.41 4.09 -17.94
C GLY A 297 -9.19 5.08 -16.80
N TRP A 298 -8.18 4.86 -15.95
CA TRP A 298 -7.73 5.87 -15.00
C TRP A 298 -6.71 6.81 -15.66
N GLU A 299 -6.80 8.08 -15.31
CA GLU A 299 -5.86 9.11 -15.71
C GLU A 299 -5.02 9.52 -14.50
N GLU A 300 -3.72 9.69 -14.70
CA GLU A 300 -2.86 10.24 -13.64
C GLU A 300 -3.13 11.72 -13.45
N VAL A 301 -3.30 12.12 -12.18
CA VAL A 301 -3.41 13.51 -11.75
C VAL A 301 -2.06 14.01 -11.25
N ALA A 302 -1.38 13.21 -10.41
CA ALA A 302 -0.08 13.56 -9.85
C ALA A 302 0.68 12.30 -9.40
N PHE A 303 2.01 12.35 -9.51
CA PHE A 303 2.92 11.40 -8.89
C PHE A 303 3.99 12.19 -8.13
N LEU A 304 3.96 12.11 -6.80
CA LEU A 304 4.70 13.00 -5.91
C LEU A 304 5.40 12.20 -4.82
N ARG A 305 6.53 12.70 -4.32
CA ARG A 305 7.10 12.18 -3.07
C ARG A 305 6.17 12.56 -1.90
N GLN A 306 6.05 11.70 -0.88
CA GLN A 306 5.07 11.87 0.20
C GLN A 306 5.20 13.19 0.96
N ASP A 307 6.42 13.67 1.22
CA ASP A 307 6.64 14.95 1.88
C ASP A 307 6.07 16.13 1.08
N ARG A 308 6.25 16.10 -0.26
CA ARG A 308 5.71 17.12 -1.17
C ARG A 308 4.19 17.06 -1.24
N PHE A 309 3.63 15.86 -1.32
CA PHE A 309 2.19 15.66 -1.25
C PHE A 309 1.62 16.24 0.05
N LEU A 310 2.20 15.90 1.21
CA LEU A 310 1.72 16.36 2.50
C LEU A 310 1.79 17.89 2.65
N LEU A 311 2.89 18.50 2.19
CA LEU A 311 3.02 19.96 2.15
C LEU A 311 1.95 20.59 1.26
N ALA A 312 1.78 20.11 0.02
CA ALA A 312 0.79 20.62 -0.92
C ALA A 312 -0.66 20.39 -0.46
N ALA A 313 -0.90 19.33 0.31
CA ALA A 313 -2.17 19.03 0.95
C ALA A 313 -2.47 19.93 2.17
N GLY A 314 -1.56 20.81 2.58
CA GLY A 314 -1.78 21.77 3.67
C GLY A 314 -1.40 21.26 5.05
N LEU A 315 -0.48 20.29 5.16
CA LEU A 315 -0.02 19.79 6.46
C LEU A 315 0.48 20.91 7.40
N LEU A 316 1.05 21.99 6.86
CA LEU A 316 1.51 23.13 7.65
C LEU A 316 0.35 23.94 8.26
N ASP A 317 -0.80 23.99 7.58
CA ASP A 317 -1.99 24.68 8.08
C ASP A 317 -2.58 23.93 9.29
N GLU A 318 -2.61 22.59 9.23
CA GLU A 318 -2.97 21.74 10.37
C GLU A 318 -2.10 22.02 11.60
N TRP A 319 -0.81 22.28 11.35
CA TRP A 319 0.16 22.53 12.39
C TRP A 319 0.01 23.91 13.02
N ALA A 320 -0.21 24.95 12.20
CA ALA A 320 -0.40 26.31 12.69
C ALA A 320 -1.63 26.42 13.61
N VAL A 321 -2.72 25.75 13.23
CA VAL A 321 -3.94 25.67 14.06
C VAL A 321 -3.65 24.98 15.40
N SER A 322 -2.93 23.86 15.40
CA SER A 322 -2.56 23.14 16.63
C SER A 322 -1.70 24.00 17.58
N LYS A 323 -0.73 24.75 17.05
CA LYS A 323 0.14 25.62 17.85
C LYS A 323 -0.55 26.82 18.47
N SER A 324 -1.56 27.39 17.81
CA SER A 324 -2.31 28.52 18.35
C SER A 324 -3.02 28.18 19.67
N ALA A 325 -3.31 26.90 19.91
CA ALA A 325 -3.92 26.41 21.15
C ALA A 325 -2.92 26.21 22.31
N GLU A 326 -1.61 26.11 22.04
CA GLU A 326 -0.60 25.65 23.03
C GLU A 326 0.71 26.48 23.01
N LEU A 327 0.62 27.82 22.98
CA LEU A 327 1.75 28.74 22.76
C LEU A 327 2.97 28.62 23.71
N PHE A 328 2.91 27.87 24.82
CA PHE A 328 3.99 27.78 25.82
C PHE A 328 4.40 26.34 26.20
N ALA A 329 3.98 25.33 25.46
CA ALA A 329 4.35 23.93 25.74
C ALA A 329 5.68 23.50 25.07
N PRO A 330 6.44 22.57 25.67
CA PRO A 330 7.55 21.91 24.97
C PRO A 330 7.03 21.15 23.74
N PRO A 331 7.85 20.96 22.69
CA PRO A 331 7.39 20.37 21.42
C PRO A 331 6.75 19.01 21.65
N SER A 332 5.50 18.88 21.20
CA SER A 332 4.68 17.70 21.44
C SER A 332 5.21 16.48 20.68
N ARG A 333 4.63 15.30 20.94
CA ARG A 333 4.95 14.10 20.14
C ARG A 333 4.52 14.26 18.68
N GLU A 334 3.47 15.04 18.44
CA GLU A 334 2.97 15.39 17.10
C GLU A 334 3.94 16.33 16.38
N ASP A 335 4.51 17.32 17.06
CA ASP A 335 5.52 18.22 16.48
C ASP A 335 6.75 17.47 15.96
N ARG A 336 7.23 16.48 16.74
CA ARG A 336 8.34 15.63 16.31
C ARG A 336 7.98 14.77 15.12
N MET A 337 6.74 14.27 15.07
CA MET A 337 6.27 13.45 13.96
C MET A 337 6.13 14.28 12.68
N LEU A 338 5.56 15.48 12.77
CA LEU A 338 5.44 16.38 11.63
C LEU A 338 6.81 16.73 11.04
N ARG A 339 7.80 17.02 11.89
CA ARG A 339 9.18 17.22 11.43
C ARG A 339 9.70 15.96 10.73
N ALA A 340 9.47 14.77 11.28
CA ALA A 340 9.89 13.52 10.63
C ALA A 340 9.16 13.22 9.30
N LEU A 341 7.97 13.77 9.08
CA LEU A 341 7.21 13.63 7.84
C LEU A 341 7.67 14.59 6.74
N VAL A 342 8.21 15.75 7.10
CA VAL A 342 8.60 16.81 6.16
C VAL A 342 10.11 16.91 5.99
N ALA A 343 10.88 16.41 6.95
CA ALA A 343 12.33 16.48 6.90
C ALA A 343 12.89 15.67 5.73
N ASP A 344 13.96 16.20 5.15
CA ASP A 344 14.69 15.55 4.08
C ASP A 344 15.33 14.22 4.52
N ASP A 345 15.62 13.99 5.80
CA ASP A 345 16.09 12.68 6.29
C ASP A 345 14.95 11.81 6.86
N GLY A 346 13.70 12.24 6.66
CA GLY A 346 12.49 11.63 7.21
C GLY A 346 11.95 10.42 6.43
N ILE A 347 10.98 9.72 7.04
CA ILE A 347 10.39 8.50 6.48
C ILE A 347 9.71 8.76 5.12
N SER A 348 9.11 9.93 4.95
CA SER A 348 8.40 10.33 3.72
C SER A 348 9.27 10.40 2.47
N ARG A 349 10.60 10.42 2.60
CA ARG A 349 11.50 10.39 1.43
C ARG A 349 11.49 9.05 0.70
N PHE A 350 11.11 7.98 1.37
CA PHE A 350 11.06 6.65 0.79
C PHE A 350 9.70 6.32 0.18
N PHE A 351 8.70 7.17 0.41
CA PHE A 351 7.33 6.98 -0.03
C PHE A 351 6.98 7.94 -1.16
N ASP A 352 6.19 7.42 -2.08
CA ASP A 352 5.58 8.17 -3.17
C ASP A 352 4.05 8.07 -3.05
N VAL A 353 3.38 9.05 -3.64
CA VAL A 353 1.93 9.20 -3.69
C VAL A 353 1.53 9.27 -5.15
N LEU A 354 0.77 8.28 -5.60
CA LEU A 354 0.13 8.29 -6.91
C LEU A 354 -1.34 8.68 -6.76
N ILE A 355 -1.73 9.73 -7.45
CA ILE A 355 -3.10 10.23 -7.52
C ILE A 355 -3.63 9.99 -8.93
N GLY A 356 -4.73 9.26 -9.04
CA GLY A 356 -5.43 9.02 -10.29
C GLY A 356 -6.88 9.46 -10.23
N GLN A 357 -7.48 9.75 -11.37
CA GLN A 357 -8.90 10.05 -11.51
C GLN A 357 -9.53 9.16 -12.58
N LYS A 358 -10.83 8.90 -12.46
CA LYS A 358 -11.61 8.20 -13.48
C LYS A 358 -13.04 8.75 -13.51
N GLY A 359 -13.54 9.05 -14.71
CA GLY A 359 -14.90 9.58 -14.93
C GLY A 359 -15.22 10.89 -14.20
N VAL A 360 -14.20 11.59 -13.70
CA VAL A 360 -14.25 12.91 -13.09
C VAL A 360 -13.03 13.70 -13.56
N LYS A 361 -13.14 15.02 -13.63
CA LYS A 361 -12.01 15.91 -13.89
C LYS A 361 -11.82 16.81 -12.68
N LEU A 362 -10.81 16.52 -11.88
CA LEU A 362 -10.51 17.35 -10.72
C LEU A 362 -10.03 18.73 -11.18
N PRO A 363 -10.51 19.82 -10.54
CA PRO A 363 -9.93 21.14 -10.73
C PRO A 363 -8.56 21.18 -10.03
N ILE A 364 -7.51 20.73 -10.72
CA ILE A 364 -6.18 20.51 -10.12
C ILE A 364 -5.68 21.71 -9.29
N PRO A 365 -5.78 22.98 -9.75
CA PRO A 365 -5.33 24.12 -8.93
C PRO A 365 -6.09 24.25 -7.60
N ASP A 366 -7.35 23.83 -7.56
CA ASP A 366 -8.25 24.06 -6.44
C ASP A 366 -8.24 22.90 -5.42
N ILE A 367 -7.72 21.72 -5.76
CA ILE A 367 -7.66 20.59 -4.81
C ILE A 367 -6.46 20.68 -3.86
N TRP A 368 -5.44 21.47 -4.21
CA TRP A 368 -4.24 21.70 -3.40
C TRP A 368 -4.43 22.91 -2.48
N ALA A 369 -3.99 22.77 -1.23
CA ALA A 369 -3.99 23.89 -0.28
C ALA A 369 -2.79 24.82 -0.52
N ALA A 370 -1.64 24.24 -0.85
CA ALA A 370 -0.38 24.94 -1.06
C ALA A 370 0.31 24.44 -2.36
N PRO A 371 -0.21 24.81 -3.55
CA PRO A 371 0.29 24.32 -4.83
C PRO A 371 1.75 24.67 -5.12
N GLU A 372 2.35 25.63 -4.40
CA GLU A 372 3.77 26.00 -4.50
C GLU A 372 4.74 24.86 -4.09
N PHE A 373 4.24 23.81 -3.43
CA PHE A 373 5.04 22.63 -3.07
C PHE A 373 4.99 21.52 -4.13
N LEU A 374 4.24 21.71 -5.21
CA LEU A 374 4.21 20.82 -6.37
C LEU A 374 5.47 21.02 -7.25
N PRO A 375 5.90 20.00 -7.99
CA PRO A 375 7.07 20.04 -8.86
C PRO A 375 6.92 20.98 -10.08
#